data_AF-A0A7Z2SS74-F1
#
_entry.id   AF-A0A7Z2SS74-F1
#
_cell.length_a   1.000
_cell.length_b   1.000
_cell.length_c   1.000
_cell.angle_alpha   90.00
_cell.angle_beta   90.00
_cell.angle_gamma   90.00
#
_symmetry.space_group_name_H-M   'P 1'
#
loop_
_entity.id
_entity.type
_entity.pdbx_description
1 polymer ?
#
loop_
_entity_poly.entity_id
_entity_poly.type
_entity_poly.pdbx_seq_one_letter_code
_entity_poly.pdbx_strand_id
1 'polypeptide(L)' 'MSISDELAKLIPIGEENAVSGLLLWKQLKMWSPASIKHTLRLMARDGLIERRQVLRDGHETTLYFRSRS' A
#
# COMPACT_ATOMS: atom_id res chain seq x y z
N MET A 1 0.79 17.24 6.75
CA MET A 1 -0.08 16.21 6.13
C MET A 1 0.36 14.85 6.66
N SER A 2 -0.57 13.94 6.97
CA SER A 2 -0.20 12.64 7.55
C SER A 2 0.25 11.65 6.47
N ILE A 3 1.02 10.62 6.85
CA ILE A 3 1.44 9.55 5.92
C ILE A 3 0.21 8.83 5.33
N SER A 4 -0.81 8.61 6.17
CA SER A 4 -2.05 7.95 5.75
C SER A 4 -2.80 8.73 4.68
N ASP A 5 -2.86 10.06 4.78
CA ASP A 5 -3.54 10.89 3.77
C ASP A 5 -2.84 10.81 2.42
N GLU A 6 -1.51 10.82 2.41
CA GLU A 6 -0.73 10.73 1.17
C GLU A 6 -0.80 9.33 0.56
N LEU A 7 -0.77 8.29 1.40
CA LEU A 7 -0.98 6.92 0.94
C LEU A 7 -2.38 6.74 0.34
N ALA A 8 -3.43 7.29 0.95
CA ALA A 8 -4.79 7.17 0.44
C ALA A 8 -4.98 7.76 -0.97
N LYS A 9 -4.21 8.79 -1.33
CA LYS A 9 -4.20 9.37 -2.69
C LYS A 9 -3.50 8.47 -3.71
N LEU A 10 -2.45 7.77 -3.28
CA LEU A 10 -1.63 6.93 -4.16
C LEU A 10 -2.17 5.51 -4.30
N ILE A 11 -2.88 5.00 -3.30
CA ILE A 11 -3.44 3.65 -3.33
C ILE A 11 -4.65 3.64 -4.27
N PRO A 12 -4.59 2.87 -5.36
CA PRO A 12 -5.63 2.85 -6.37
C PRO A 12 -6.86 2.09 -5.88
N ILE A 13 -7.97 2.32 -6.57
CA ILE A 13 -9.22 1.59 -6.37
C ILE A 13 -9.23 0.38 -7.30
N GLY A 14 -9.73 -0.75 -6.81
CA GLY A 14 -9.82 -2.01 -7.55
C GLY A 14 -8.54 -2.84 -7.44
N GLU A 15 -8.74 -4.15 -7.29
CA GLU A 15 -7.66 -5.12 -7.14
C GLU A 15 -6.76 -5.19 -8.39
N GLU A 16 -7.33 -4.98 -9.56
CA GLU A 16 -6.60 -5.00 -10.84
C GLU A 16 -5.53 -3.91 -10.95
N ASN A 17 -5.66 -2.85 -10.15
CA ASN A 17 -4.72 -1.73 -10.11
C ASN A 17 -3.74 -1.83 -8.92
N ALA A 18 -3.78 -2.91 -8.13
CA ALA A 18 -3.07 -2.98 -6.85
C ALA A 18 -1.57 -2.67 -6.95
N VAL A 19 -1.06 -1.95 -5.95
CA VAL A 19 0.30 -1.39 -5.95
C VAL A 19 1.16 -1.95 -4.84
N SER A 20 2.46 -2.15 -5.10
CA SER A 20 3.40 -2.62 -4.07
C SER A 20 3.79 -1.52 -3.09
N GLY A 21 4.09 -1.89 -1.85
CA GLY A 21 4.62 -0.97 -0.84
C GLY A 21 5.95 -0.32 -1.26
N LEU A 22 6.75 -1.01 -2.07
CA LEU A 22 8.00 -0.47 -2.62
C LEU A 22 7.74 0.70 -3.58
N LEU A 23 6.74 0.60 -4.45
CA LEU A 23 6.40 1.68 -5.37
C LEU A 23 5.86 2.90 -4.62
N LEU A 24 4.99 2.67 -3.65
CA LEU A 24 4.47 3.72 -2.77
C LEU A 24 5.60 4.48 -2.06
N TRP A 25 6.59 3.76 -1.52
CA TRP A 25 7.75 4.38 -0.90
C TRP A 25 8.57 5.24 -1.87
N LYS A 26 8.85 4.74 -3.07
CA LYS A 26 9.58 5.49 -4.10
C LYS A 26 8.88 6.78 -4.52
N GLN A 27 7.55 6.80 -4.50
CA GLN A 27 6.74 7.99 -4.80
C GLN A 27 6.75 8.99 -3.65
N LEU A 28 6.69 8.48 -2.42
CA LEU A 28 6.54 9.30 -1.22
C LEU A 28 7.86 9.96 -0.76
N LYS A 29 9.04 9.37 -1.04
CA LYS A 29 10.44 9.87 -0.86
C LYS A 29 10.87 10.44 0.51
N MET A 30 9.99 11.07 1.27
CA MET A 30 10.26 11.78 2.52
C MET A 30 10.14 10.88 3.76
N TRP A 31 9.58 9.68 3.61
CA TRP A 31 9.33 8.76 4.71
C TRP A 31 10.14 7.49 4.59
N SER A 32 10.49 6.92 5.75
CA SER A 32 11.23 5.66 5.79
C SER A 32 10.37 4.49 5.26
N PRO A 33 10.99 3.46 4.65
CA PRO A 33 10.28 2.23 4.29
C PRO A 33 9.52 1.60 5.47
N ALA A 34 10.09 1.67 6.67
CA ALA A 34 9.48 1.11 7.88
C ALA A 34 8.19 1.85 8.27
N SER A 35 8.20 3.19 8.22
CA SER A 35 7.03 4.03 8.51
C SER A 35 5.90 3.78 7.52
N ILE A 36 6.22 3.65 6.23
CA ILE A 36 5.23 3.33 5.19
C ILE A 36 4.65 1.93 5.40
N LYS A 37 5.49 0.92 5.62
CA LYS A 37 5.04 -0.46 5.88
C LYS A 37 4.17 -0.54 7.14
N HIS A 38 4.52 0.19 8.20
CA HIS A 38 3.74 0.27 9.42
C HIS A 38 2.37 0.90 9.15
N THR A 39 2.34 2.04 8.46
CA THR A 39 1.09 2.75 8.14
C THR A 39 0.17 1.91 7.25
N LEU A 40 0.71 1.26 6.21
CA LEU A 40 -0.06 0.34 5.35
C LEU A 40 -0.67 -0.83 6.14
N ARG A 41 0.06 -1.38 7.12
CA ARG A 41 -0.47 -2.43 7.99
C ARG A 41 -1.63 -1.93 8.86
N LEU A 42 -1.51 -0.72 9.41
CA LEU A 42 -2.59 -0.12 10.20
C LEU A 42 -3.82 0.14 9.33
N MET A 43 -3.65 0.77 8.16
CA MET A 43 -4.74 1.04 7.23
C MET A 43 -5.45 -0.25 6.79
N ALA A 44 -4.69 -1.32 6.53
CA ALA A 44 -5.27 -2.61 6.17
C ALA A 44 -6.00 -3.30 7.33
N ARG A 45 -5.45 -3.20 8.56
CA ARG A 45 -6.11 -3.69 9.77
C ARG A 45 -7.43 -2.96 10.03
N ASP A 46 -7.44 -1.66 9.78
CA ASP A 46 -8.58 -0.79 10.04
C ASP A 46 -9.60 -0.80 8.88
N GLY A 47 -9.39 -1.65 7.86
CA GLY A 47 -10.32 -1.85 6.73
C GLY A 47 -10.34 -0.71 5.71
N LEU A 48 -9.39 0.22 5.76
CA LEU A 48 -9.30 1.35 4.82
C LEU A 48 -8.75 0.96 3.45
N ILE A 49 -7.92 -0.09 3.43
CA ILE A 49 -7.32 -0.67 2.23
C ILE A 49 -7.31 -2.19 2.38
N GLU A 50 -7.27 -2.88 1.25
CA GLU A 50 -7.03 -4.30 1.18
C GLU A 50 -5.56 -4.58 0.86
N ARG A 51 -5.14 -5.82 1.16
CA ARG A 51 -3.81 -6.32 0.83
C ARG A 51 -3.88 -7.71 0.24
N ARG A 52 -3.08 -7.96 -0.78
CA ARG A 52 -2.94 -9.28 -1.40
C ARG A 52 -1.47 -9.67 -1.48
N GLN A 53 -1.17 -10.90 -1.09
CA GLN A 53 0.15 -11.49 -1.34
C GLN A 53 0.17 -12.09 -2.74
N VAL A 54 1.23 -11.79 -3.48
CA VAL A 54 1.48 -12.36 -4.80
C VAL A 54 2.90 -12.91 -4.83
N LEU A 55 3.08 -14.06 -5.47
CA LEU A 55 4.39 -14.61 -5.78
C LEU A 55 4.80 -14.09 -7.16
N ARG A 56 5.91 -13.35 -7.24
CA ARG A 56 6.46 -12.87 -8.51
C ARG A 56 7.94 -13.21 -8.56
N ASP A 57 8.35 -13.94 -9.59
CA ASP A 57 9.75 -14.34 -9.81
C ASP A 57 10.40 -15.03 -8.59
N GLY A 58 9.63 -15.84 -7.86
CA GLY A 58 10.09 -16.52 -6.63
C GLY A 58 10.13 -15.64 -5.39
N HIS A 59 9.72 -14.37 -5.49
CA HIS A 59 9.64 -13.43 -4.37
C HIS A 59 8.18 -13.12 -4.01
N GLU A 60 7.83 -13.29 -2.74
CA GLU A 60 6.56 -12.81 -2.22
C GLU A 60 6.54 -11.29 -2.11
N THR A 61 5.53 -10.67 -2.72
CA THR A 61 5.26 -9.23 -2.63
C THR A 61 3.85 -9.01 -2.12
N THR A 62 3.67 -8.01 -1.25
CA THR A 62 2.35 -7.53 -0.85
C THR A 62 1.94 -6.35 -1.72
N LEU A 63 0.77 -6.48 -2.35
CA LEU A 63 0.08 -5.42 -3.07
C LEU A 63 -1.03 -4.85 -2.21
N TYR A 64 -1.36 -3.57 -2.43
CA TYR A 64 -2.35 -2.81 -1.69
C TYR A 64 -3.31 -2.11 -2.66
N PHE A 65 -4.59 -2.07 -2.31
CA PHE A 65 -5.65 -1.43 -3.11
C PHE A 65 -6.81 -1.00 -2.21
N ARG A 66 -7.73 -0.18 -2.72
CA ARG A 66 -9.01 0.13 -2.07
C ARG A 66 -10.14 -0.64 -2.74
N SER A 67 -11.07 -1.15 -1.93
CA SER A 67 -12.28 -1.81 -2.43
C SER A 67 -13.15 -0.81 -3.20
N ARG A 68 -13.88 -1.29 -4.20
CA ARG A 68 -14.96 -0.53 -4.86
C ARG A 68 -16.21 -0.62 -3.97
N SER A 69 -16.23 0.10 -2.86
CA SER A 69 -17.45 0.30 -2.08
C SER A 69 -18.45 1.18 -2.83
#